data_AF-A0A1B6GLM1-F1
#
_entry.id   AF-A0A1B6GLM1-F1
#
_cell.length_a   1.000
_cell.length_b   1.000
_cell.length_c   1.000
_cell.angle_alpha   90.00
_cell.angle_beta   90.00
_cell.angle_gamma   90.00
#
_symmetry.space_group_name_H-M   'P 1'
#
loop_
_entity.id
_entity.type
_entity.pdbx_description
1 polymer ?
#
loop_
_entity_poly.entity_id
_entity_poly.type
_entity_poly.pdbx_seq_one_letter_code
_entity_poly.pdbx_strand_id
1 'polypeptide(L)'
;SELFNVIGFLINRCITMKVHTSFSLLVVDSPGLQLQSSHSHSVAFHNLYINYLSERLSELFQHRTIVAPREQYLQEQISLAEEEEHWETNRQLLSALDCDHGQGDSRGLFWLLDELAPNAALTDDSLIEKLFSSCYTRESEPVMKKGPSHNQMTLYHCNATMPVSYCVSGWRKECLEHPLIRSAASVLKDSQKKEVSELFVMSWGAGLTSSLTGSVVGLEGLQTLRKGSSLHRTAT
;
A
#
# COMPACT_ATOMS: atom_id res chain seq x y z
N SER A 1 -5.45 -14.80 -8.34
CA SER A 1 -4.11 -14.62 -7.74
C SER A 1 -3.16 -15.74 -8.17
N GLU A 2 -3.51 -17.01 -7.90
CA GLU A 2 -2.56 -18.13 -8.00
C GLU A 2 -1.90 -18.33 -9.36
N LEU A 3 -2.67 -18.25 -10.45
CA LEU A 3 -2.11 -18.35 -11.80
C LEU A 3 -1.10 -17.23 -12.10
N PHE A 4 -1.40 -16.01 -11.67
CA PHE A 4 -0.50 -14.86 -11.87
C PHE A 4 0.81 -15.04 -11.10
N ASN A 5 0.75 -15.52 -9.85
CA ASN A 5 1.92 -15.84 -9.05
C ASN A 5 2.80 -16.91 -9.72
N VAL A 6 2.17 -17.94 -10.29
CA VAL A 6 2.88 -19.00 -11.03
C VAL A 6 3.55 -18.44 -12.28
N ILE A 7 2.87 -17.59 -13.06
CA ILE A 7 3.47 -16.95 -14.23
C ILE A 7 4.69 -16.13 -13.83
N GLY A 8 4.58 -15.31 -12.78
CA GLY A 8 5.70 -14.53 -12.24
C GLY A 8 6.87 -15.43 -11.80
N PHE A 9 6.59 -16.53 -11.11
CA PHE A 9 7.59 -17.52 -10.75
C PHE A 9 8.29 -18.13 -11.97
N LEU A 10 7.54 -18.53 -13.00
CA LEU A 10 8.11 -19.11 -14.22
C LEU A 10 8.99 -18.11 -14.96
N ILE A 11 8.55 -16.86 -15.09
CA ILE A 11 9.35 -15.78 -15.69
C ILE A 11 10.64 -15.60 -14.91
N ASN A 12 10.55 -15.43 -13.58
CA ASN A 12 11.72 -15.25 -12.71
C ASN A 12 12.69 -16.42 -12.82
N ARG A 13 12.19 -17.66 -12.80
CA ARG A 13 12.99 -18.87 -12.98
C ARG A 13 13.71 -18.90 -14.33
N CYS A 14 13.05 -18.47 -15.40
CA CYS A 14 13.65 -18.43 -16.75
C CYS A 14 14.76 -17.38 -16.89
N ILE A 15 14.66 -16.26 -16.16
CA ILE A 15 15.65 -15.17 -16.22
C ILE A 15 16.70 -15.24 -15.10
N THR A 16 16.52 -16.08 -14.09
CA THR A 16 17.47 -16.25 -12.98
C THR A 16 18.75 -16.93 -13.46
N MET A 17 19.88 -16.26 -13.27
CA MET A 17 21.21 -16.80 -13.55
C MET A 17 21.85 -17.34 -12.27
N LYS A 18 22.72 -18.35 -12.37
CA LYS A 18 23.47 -18.92 -11.23
C LYS A 18 24.72 -18.11 -10.85
N VAL A 19 24.86 -16.89 -11.37
CA VAL A 19 26.04 -16.04 -11.20
C VAL A 19 25.73 -14.99 -10.15
N HIS A 20 26.72 -14.59 -9.35
CA HIS A 20 26.54 -13.54 -8.36
C HIS A 20 26.32 -12.18 -9.05
N THR A 21 25.22 -11.52 -8.71
CA THR A 21 24.91 -10.17 -9.18
C THR A 21 25.69 -9.14 -8.37
N SER A 22 26.49 -8.30 -9.03
CA SER A 22 27.25 -7.22 -8.37
C SER A 22 26.46 -5.90 -8.27
N PHE A 23 25.61 -5.61 -9.25
CA PHE A 23 24.79 -4.40 -9.32
C PHE A 23 23.43 -4.74 -9.92
N SER A 24 22.39 -4.00 -9.52
CA SER A 24 21.05 -4.13 -10.06
C SER A 24 20.48 -2.76 -10.40
N LEU A 25 19.76 -2.68 -11.51
CA LEU A 25 18.94 -1.53 -11.87
C LEU A 25 17.47 -1.92 -11.69
N LEU A 26 16.74 -1.17 -10.86
CA LEU A 26 15.31 -1.36 -10.65
C LEU A 26 14.55 -0.39 -11.55
N VAL A 27 13.70 -0.93 -12.42
CA VAL A 27 12.72 -0.15 -13.19
C VAL A 27 11.37 -0.30 -12.51
N VAL A 28 10.75 0.82 -12.15
CA VAL A 28 9.42 0.84 -11.52
C VAL A 28 8.41 1.30 -12.56
N ASP A 29 7.43 0.45 -12.83
CA ASP A 29 6.26 0.75 -13.67
C ASP A 29 5.00 0.56 -12.81
N SER A 30 4.34 1.67 -12.48
CA SER A 30 3.18 1.69 -11.59
C SER A 30 1.96 2.27 -12.33
N PRO A 31 0.74 1.82 -12.02
CA PRO A 31 -0.46 2.45 -12.54
C PRO A 31 -0.48 3.94 -12.19
N GLY A 32 -0.92 4.77 -13.14
CA GLY A 32 -1.05 6.21 -12.92
C GLY A 32 -2.20 6.57 -11.98
N LEU A 33 -2.13 7.79 -11.45
CA LEU A 33 -3.12 8.36 -10.55
C LEU A 33 -4.51 8.39 -11.20
N GLN A 34 -5.50 7.81 -10.52
CA GLN A 34 -6.88 7.73 -10.98
C GLN A 34 -7.73 8.81 -10.30
N LEU A 35 -7.62 10.04 -10.82
CA LEU A 35 -8.40 11.20 -10.40
C LEU A 35 -9.67 11.31 -11.25
N GLN A 36 -10.69 10.48 -11.01
CA GLN A 36 -11.99 10.77 -11.63
C GLN A 36 -12.61 11.98 -10.94
N SER A 37 -12.61 13.11 -11.65
CA SER A 37 -12.81 14.47 -11.12
C SER A 37 -14.27 14.91 -10.99
N SER A 38 -15.24 14.03 -11.21
CA SER A 38 -16.64 14.43 -11.17
C SER A 38 -17.23 14.13 -9.79
N HIS A 39 -17.76 15.16 -9.14
CA HIS A 39 -18.56 15.07 -7.91
C HIS A 39 -19.77 14.11 -8.02
N SER A 40 -20.04 13.57 -9.22
CA SER A 40 -21.15 12.69 -9.55
C SER A 40 -20.78 11.20 -9.57
N HIS A 41 -19.49 10.84 -9.63
CA HIS A 41 -19.06 9.44 -9.72
C HIS A 41 -18.05 9.11 -8.63
N SER A 42 -18.40 8.13 -7.81
CA SER A 42 -17.48 7.56 -6.83
C SER A 42 -16.61 6.48 -7.45
N VAL A 43 -15.33 6.45 -7.10
CA VAL A 43 -14.40 5.39 -7.51
C VAL A 43 -14.41 4.20 -6.55
N ALA A 44 -14.01 3.03 -7.03
CA ALA A 44 -13.95 1.81 -6.25
C ALA A 44 -12.79 1.80 -5.24
N PHE A 45 -12.88 0.93 -4.24
CA PHE A 45 -11.86 0.78 -3.20
C PHE A 45 -10.45 0.53 -3.72
N HIS A 46 -10.28 -0.30 -4.76
CA HIS A 46 -8.95 -0.60 -5.30
C HIS A 46 -8.19 0.65 -5.80
N ASN A 47 -8.91 1.70 -6.20
CA ASN A 47 -8.31 2.97 -6.60
C ASN A 47 -7.68 3.72 -5.44
N LEU A 48 -8.09 3.44 -4.20
CA LEU A 48 -7.46 4.01 -3.02
C LEU A 48 -6.00 3.55 -2.93
N TYR A 49 -5.72 2.27 -3.18
CA TYR A 49 -4.35 1.74 -3.18
C TYR A 49 -3.51 2.28 -4.33
N ILE A 50 -4.09 2.43 -5.53
CA ILE A 50 -3.40 3.00 -6.70
C ILE A 50 -3.04 4.47 -6.43
N ASN A 51 -3.99 5.24 -5.92
CA ASN A 51 -3.78 6.65 -5.63
C ASN A 51 -2.81 6.83 -4.46
N TYR A 52 -2.91 6.01 -3.42
CA TYR A 52 -1.94 5.97 -2.33
C TYR A 52 -0.51 5.69 -2.81
N LEU A 53 -0.31 4.69 -3.67
CA LEU A 53 0.99 4.39 -4.27
C LEU A 53 1.53 5.60 -5.05
N SER A 54 0.67 6.25 -5.82
CA SER A 54 1.03 7.45 -6.59
C SER A 54 1.46 8.61 -5.67
N GLU A 55 0.74 8.84 -4.57
CA GLU A 55 1.11 9.86 -3.56
C GLU A 55 2.46 9.55 -2.90
N ARG A 56 2.73 8.27 -2.56
CA ARG A 56 4.02 7.84 -2.00
C ARG A 56 5.17 7.99 -2.99
N LEU A 57 4.96 7.67 -4.26
CA LEU A 57 5.97 7.88 -5.31
C LEU A 57 6.24 9.37 -5.53
N SER A 58 5.21 10.21 -5.47
CA SER A 58 5.34 11.67 -5.55
C SER A 58 6.15 12.22 -4.37
N GLU A 59 5.84 11.80 -3.14
CA GLU A 59 6.60 12.16 -1.93
C GLU A 59 8.07 11.75 -2.05
N LEU A 60 8.35 10.51 -2.49
CA LEU A 60 9.71 10.01 -2.68
C LEU A 60 10.47 10.86 -3.71
N PHE A 61 9.83 11.17 -4.84
CA PHE A 61 10.42 11.97 -5.90
C PHE A 61 10.75 13.38 -5.40
N GLN A 62 9.82 14.02 -4.68
CA GLN A 62 10.04 15.33 -4.11
C GLN A 62 11.15 15.33 -3.07
N HIS A 63 11.15 14.35 -2.16
CA HIS A 63 12.20 14.20 -1.17
C HIS A 63 13.58 14.08 -1.82
N ARG A 64 13.69 13.23 -2.85
CA ARG A 64 14.97 12.99 -3.53
C ARG A 64 15.44 14.16 -4.39
N THR A 65 14.52 14.90 -4.99
CA THR A 65 14.85 15.93 -5.98
C THR A 65 15.00 17.31 -5.37
N ILE A 66 14.27 17.59 -4.29
CA ILE A 66 14.20 18.93 -3.68
C ILE A 66 14.75 18.90 -2.25
N VAL A 67 14.21 18.03 -1.40
CA VAL A 67 14.45 18.08 0.05
C VAL A 67 15.89 17.66 0.39
N ALA A 68 16.30 16.46 -0.02
CA ALA A 68 17.62 15.92 0.31
C ALA A 68 18.79 16.76 -0.26
N PRO A 69 18.75 17.25 -1.52
CA PRO A 69 19.79 18.15 -2.01
C PRO A 69 19.88 19.46 -1.21
N ARG A 70 18.74 20.05 -0.81
CA ARG A 70 18.73 21.27 0.00
C ARG A 70 19.31 21.04 1.39
N GLU A 71 18.96 19.93 2.04
CA GLU A 71 19.55 19.53 3.32
C GLU A 71 21.07 19.37 3.20
N GLN A 72 21.55 18.79 2.09
CA GLN A 72 22.98 18.69 1.80
C GLN A 72 23.63 20.07 1.61
N TYR A 73 23.01 20.99 0.86
CA TYR A 73 23.52 22.35 0.71
C TYR A 73 23.59 23.11 2.04
N LEU A 74 22.58 22.93 2.89
CA LEU A 74 22.58 23.51 4.24
C LEU A 74 23.72 22.94 5.08
N GLN A 75 23.97 21.63 5.00
CA GLN A 75 25.08 20.96 5.69
C GLN A 75 26.45 21.43 5.19
N GLU A 76 26.58 21.69 3.89
CA GLU A 76 27.78 22.21 3.23
C GLU A 76 27.94 23.74 3.39
N GLN A 77 27.02 24.41 4.10
CA GLN A 77 27.01 25.85 4.33
C GLN A 77 26.93 26.68 3.03
N ILE A 78 26.30 26.12 2.00
CA ILE A 78 26.06 26.80 0.73
C ILE A 78 24.77 27.62 0.85
N SER A 79 24.89 28.94 0.76
CA SER A 79 23.73 29.84 0.76
C SER A 79 23.00 29.77 -0.58
N LEU A 80 21.75 29.30 -0.56
CA LEU A 80 20.84 29.39 -1.70
C LEU A 80 20.15 30.76 -1.65
N ALA A 81 19.95 31.39 -2.81
CA ALA A 81 19.04 32.53 -2.89
C ALA A 81 17.62 31.99 -2.63
N GLU A 82 17.10 32.24 -1.44
CA GLU A 82 15.76 31.79 -1.06
C GLU A 82 14.73 32.60 -1.84
N GLU A 83 14.30 32.10 -2.99
CA GLU A 83 13.00 32.48 -3.54
C GLU A 83 11.93 31.89 -2.61
N GLU A 84 10.95 32.70 -2.21
CA GLU A 84 9.84 32.40 -1.27
C GLU A 84 8.88 31.28 -1.72
N GLU A 85 9.31 30.35 -2.58
CA GLU A 85 8.49 29.20 -2.94
C GLU A 85 8.41 28.24 -1.77
N HIS A 86 7.21 28.13 -1.21
CA HIS A 86 6.86 27.12 -0.21
C HIS A 86 6.88 25.74 -0.88
N TRP A 87 8.06 25.12 -0.93
CA TRP A 87 8.28 23.78 -1.49
C TRP A 87 7.91 22.68 -0.51
N GLU A 88 7.43 23.00 0.70
CA GLU A 88 7.05 22.01 1.70
C GLU A 88 5.89 21.16 1.17
N THR A 89 6.12 19.85 1.01
CA THR A 89 5.05 18.91 0.66
C THR A 89 4.01 18.91 1.76
N ASN A 90 2.77 19.18 1.40
CA ASN A 90 1.67 18.90 2.31
C ASN A 90 1.50 17.37 2.43
N ARG A 91 2.10 16.79 3.48
CA ARG A 91 1.99 15.35 3.80
C ARG A 91 0.73 14.97 4.58
N GLN A 92 -0.23 15.88 4.72
CA GLN A 92 -1.42 15.64 5.53
C GLN A 92 -2.22 14.41 5.04
N LEU A 93 -2.34 14.18 3.71
CA LEU A 93 -3.04 13.00 3.20
C LEU A 93 -2.34 11.70 3.62
N LEU A 94 -1.06 11.58 3.31
CA LEU A 94 -0.27 10.37 3.63
C LEU A 94 -0.24 10.11 5.13
N SER A 95 -0.15 11.17 5.94
CA SER A 95 -0.21 11.07 7.39
C SER A 95 -1.60 10.65 7.89
N ALA A 96 -2.68 10.98 7.19
CA ALA A 96 -4.03 10.52 7.52
C ALA A 96 -4.28 9.06 7.07
N LEU A 97 -3.63 8.62 6.00
CA LEU A 97 -3.76 7.26 5.47
C LEU A 97 -2.97 6.23 6.28
N ASP A 98 -1.71 6.52 6.59
CA ASP A 98 -0.78 5.55 7.15
C ASP A 98 -0.46 5.72 8.64
N CYS A 99 -0.50 6.97 9.15
CA CYS A 99 0.04 7.40 10.44
C CYS A 99 1.45 6.84 10.75
N ASP A 100 2.45 7.72 10.56
CA ASP A 100 3.88 7.47 10.79
C ASP A 100 4.15 6.95 12.22
N HIS A 101 4.88 5.84 12.34
CA HIS A 101 5.12 5.10 13.59
C HIS A 101 5.96 5.85 14.66
N GLY A 102 6.18 7.16 14.50
CA GLY A 102 7.06 7.96 15.33
C GLY A 102 6.39 8.77 16.46
N GLN A 103 5.09 9.07 16.39
CA GLN A 103 4.44 9.93 17.39
C GLN A 103 3.00 9.49 17.74
N GLY A 104 2.85 8.84 18.90
CA GLY A 104 1.58 8.68 19.62
C GLY A 104 0.59 7.63 19.08
N ASP A 105 -0.51 7.44 19.81
CA ASP A 105 -1.68 6.56 19.54
C ASP A 105 -2.45 6.91 18.24
N SER A 106 -1.81 7.60 17.30
CA SER A 106 -2.37 8.08 16.05
C SER A 106 -2.59 6.94 15.07
N ARG A 107 -3.85 6.60 14.80
CA ARG A 107 -4.28 5.49 13.92
C ARG A 107 -4.66 6.03 12.53
N GLY A 108 -4.02 5.54 11.47
CA GLY A 108 -4.31 5.93 10.08
C GLY A 108 -5.52 5.20 9.50
N LEU A 109 -6.04 5.67 8.35
CA LEU A 109 -7.19 5.05 7.68
C LEU A 109 -6.96 3.54 7.43
N PHE A 110 -5.81 3.14 6.90
CA PHE A 110 -5.56 1.72 6.61
C PHE A 110 -5.53 0.87 7.88
N TRP A 111 -4.92 1.40 8.94
CA TRP A 111 -4.90 0.72 10.23
C TRP A 111 -6.33 0.55 10.79
N LEU A 112 -7.18 1.57 10.68
CA LEU A 112 -8.57 1.51 11.14
C LEU A 112 -9.39 0.53 10.30
N LEU A 113 -9.14 0.45 8.99
CA LEU A 113 -9.77 -0.55 8.13
C LEU A 113 -9.39 -1.97 8.55
N ASP A 114 -8.12 -2.22 8.86
CA ASP A 114 -7.65 -3.52 9.35
C ASP A 114 -8.28 -3.90 10.70
N GLU A 115 -8.48 -2.94 11.61
CA GLU A 115 -9.12 -3.19 12.92
C GLU A 115 -10.63 -3.43 12.79
N LEU A 116 -11.32 -2.64 11.95
CA LEU A 116 -12.79 -2.61 11.88
C LEU A 116 -13.37 -3.60 10.86
N ALA A 117 -12.70 -3.87 9.74
CA ALA A 117 -13.23 -4.73 8.68
C ALA A 117 -13.60 -6.14 9.15
N PRO A 118 -12.84 -6.82 10.04
CA PRO A 118 -13.19 -8.14 10.56
C PRO A 118 -14.47 -8.19 11.40
N ASN A 119 -14.95 -7.05 11.93
CA ASN A 119 -16.10 -7.03 12.82
C ASN A 119 -17.42 -7.23 12.06
N ALA A 120 -17.94 -8.46 12.08
CA ALA A 120 -19.17 -8.86 11.40
C ALA A 120 -20.42 -8.02 11.76
N ALA A 121 -20.44 -7.38 12.93
CA ALA A 121 -21.57 -6.56 13.38
C ALA A 121 -21.65 -5.17 12.69
N LEU A 122 -20.59 -4.72 12.02
CA LEU A 122 -20.57 -3.40 11.36
C LEU A 122 -21.15 -3.47 9.94
N THR A 123 -22.07 -2.59 9.59
CA THR A 123 -22.39 -2.31 8.18
C THR A 123 -21.35 -1.36 7.58
N ASP A 124 -21.28 -1.28 6.25
CA ASP A 124 -20.39 -0.31 5.58
C ASP A 124 -20.70 1.13 6.01
N ASP A 125 -21.98 1.46 6.22
CA ASP A 125 -22.40 2.79 6.73
C ASP A 125 -21.87 3.05 8.16
N SER A 126 -22.01 2.07 9.06
CA SER A 126 -21.50 2.19 10.43
C SER A 126 -19.96 2.22 10.49
N LEU A 127 -19.29 1.59 9.51
CA LEU A 127 -17.84 1.63 9.38
C LEU A 127 -17.40 3.05 9.03
N ILE A 128 -18.04 3.71 8.06
CA ILE A 128 -17.76 5.10 7.69
C ILE A 128 -17.90 6.03 8.89
N GLU A 129 -18.99 5.92 9.65
CA GLU A 129 -19.21 6.74 10.83
C GLU A 129 -18.10 6.56 11.86
N LYS A 130 -17.67 5.32 12.11
CA LYS A 130 -16.56 5.02 13.01
C LYS A 130 -15.22 5.54 12.51
N LEU A 131 -14.92 5.38 11.22
CA LEU A 131 -13.71 5.94 10.59
C LEU A 131 -13.65 7.45 10.79
N PHE A 132 -14.73 8.15 10.46
CA PHE A 132 -14.81 9.58 10.64
C PHE A 132 -14.70 10.01 12.10
N SER A 133 -15.37 9.32 13.03
CA SER A 133 -15.24 9.64 14.46
C SER A 133 -13.81 9.49 14.99
N SER A 134 -13.04 8.55 14.42
CA SER A 134 -11.65 8.28 14.81
C SER A 134 -10.65 9.20 14.12
N CYS A 135 -10.94 9.65 12.90
CA CYS A 135 -10.05 10.53 12.12
C CYS A 135 -10.30 12.03 12.37
N TYR A 136 -11.53 12.45 12.69
CA TYR A 136 -11.88 13.87 12.91
C TYR A 136 -11.43 14.43 14.26
N THR A 137 -10.94 13.60 15.18
CA THR A 137 -10.31 14.09 16.42
C THR A 137 -8.97 14.78 16.17
N ARG A 138 -8.46 14.73 14.92
CA ARG A 138 -7.25 15.42 14.48
C ARG A 138 -7.64 16.82 13.95
N GLU A 139 -7.26 17.88 14.66
CA GLU A 139 -7.52 19.30 14.35
C GLU A 139 -6.90 19.83 13.03
N SER A 140 -6.50 18.97 12.10
CA SER A 140 -5.92 19.37 10.81
C SER A 140 -7.01 19.43 9.74
N GLU A 141 -6.96 20.47 8.89
CA GLU A 141 -7.89 20.68 7.78
C GLU A 141 -8.17 19.38 7.01
N PRO A 142 -9.44 19.06 6.65
CA PRO A 142 -9.81 17.69 6.44
C PRO A 142 -9.48 17.31 5.00
N VAL A 143 -8.27 16.76 4.82
CA VAL A 143 -7.87 16.01 3.63
C VAL A 143 -8.80 14.80 3.41
N MET A 144 -9.61 14.46 4.41
CA MET A 144 -10.67 13.47 4.36
C MET A 144 -12.02 14.08 4.79
N LYS A 145 -13.02 14.03 3.91
CA LYS A 145 -14.38 14.54 4.16
C LYS A 145 -15.44 13.48 3.91
N LYS A 146 -16.59 13.60 4.60
CA LYS A 146 -17.81 12.91 4.20
C LYS A 146 -18.13 13.27 2.75
N GLY A 147 -18.37 12.26 1.92
CA GLY A 147 -18.73 12.46 0.53
C GLY A 147 -20.15 13.00 0.36
N PRO A 148 -20.56 13.28 -0.87
CA PRO A 148 -21.90 13.81 -1.16
C PRO A 148 -23.04 12.82 -0.86
N SER A 149 -22.74 11.52 -0.77
CA SER A 149 -23.67 10.46 -0.39
C SER A 149 -23.25 9.79 0.92
N HIS A 150 -24.20 9.19 1.65
CA HIS A 150 -23.95 8.54 2.96
C HIS A 150 -22.90 7.43 2.91
N ASN A 151 -22.77 6.74 1.77
CA ASN A 151 -21.82 5.67 1.53
C ASN A 151 -20.52 6.13 0.82
N GLN A 152 -20.22 7.43 0.82
CA GLN A 152 -19.05 7.98 0.13
C GLN A 152 -18.11 8.72 1.09
N MET A 153 -16.83 8.66 0.77
CA MET A 153 -15.77 9.42 1.44
C MET A 153 -14.93 10.13 0.39
N THR A 154 -14.67 11.42 0.59
CA THR A 154 -13.83 12.23 -0.31
C THR A 154 -12.45 12.42 0.30
N LEU A 155 -11.41 12.07 -0.45
CA LEU A 155 -10.01 12.36 -0.10
C LEU A 155 -9.46 13.43 -1.04
N TYR A 156 -8.66 14.35 -0.50
CA TYR A 156 -8.05 15.43 -1.26
C TYR A 156 -6.59 15.08 -1.59
N HIS A 157 -6.40 14.57 -2.80
CA HIS A 157 -5.11 14.19 -3.39
C HIS A 157 -4.32 15.40 -3.89
N CYS A 158 -3.06 15.18 -4.28
CA CYS A 158 -2.17 16.19 -4.87
C CYS A 158 -2.07 17.46 -4.02
N ASN A 159 -1.57 17.34 -2.78
CA ASN A 159 -1.46 18.45 -1.83
C ASN A 159 -2.80 19.17 -1.58
N ALA A 160 -3.85 18.38 -1.38
CA ALA A 160 -5.21 18.83 -1.10
C ALA A 160 -5.94 19.57 -2.25
N THR A 161 -5.41 19.55 -3.47
CA THR A 161 -6.02 20.26 -4.62
C THR A 161 -7.01 19.42 -5.41
N MET A 162 -6.91 18.09 -5.33
CA MET A 162 -7.69 17.17 -6.18
C MET A 162 -8.62 16.28 -5.34
N PRO A 163 -9.91 16.63 -5.18
CA PRO A 163 -10.86 15.78 -4.47
C PRO A 163 -11.22 14.53 -5.29
N VAL A 164 -11.17 13.37 -4.64
CA VAL A 164 -11.62 12.09 -5.19
C VAL A 164 -12.61 11.46 -4.22
N SER A 165 -13.82 11.18 -4.70
CA SER A 165 -14.86 10.50 -3.92
C SER A 165 -14.78 9.00 -4.11
N TYR A 166 -14.67 8.25 -3.02
CA TYR A 166 -14.64 6.79 -3.00
C TYR A 166 -15.97 6.24 -2.52
N CYS A 167 -16.48 5.20 -3.19
CA CYS A 167 -17.62 4.43 -2.73
C CYS A 167 -17.15 3.45 -1.67
N VAL A 168 -17.70 3.55 -0.46
CA VAL A 168 -17.32 2.73 0.70
C VAL A 168 -18.09 1.41 0.76
N SER A 169 -19.14 1.27 -0.05
CA SER A 169 -19.85 0.00 -0.21
C SER A 169 -18.88 -1.13 -0.59
N GLY A 170 -18.88 -2.19 0.21
CA GLY A 170 -18.04 -3.37 0.00
C GLY A 170 -16.61 -3.27 0.56
N TRP A 171 -16.18 -2.13 1.12
CA TRP A 171 -14.82 -1.97 1.66
C TRP A 171 -14.45 -3.06 2.67
N ARG A 172 -15.38 -3.44 3.56
CA ARG A 172 -15.16 -4.53 4.51
C ARG A 172 -14.77 -5.83 3.83
N LYS A 173 -15.46 -6.19 2.74
CA LYS A 173 -15.19 -7.42 1.99
C LYS A 173 -13.85 -7.36 1.28
N GLU A 174 -13.53 -6.20 0.71
CA GLU A 174 -12.27 -5.98 -0.01
C GLU A 174 -11.04 -5.91 0.92
N CYS A 175 -11.19 -5.46 2.16
CA CYS A 175 -10.12 -5.48 3.17
C CYS A 175 -9.84 -6.91 3.69
N LEU A 176 -10.85 -7.78 3.64
CA LEU A 176 -10.73 -9.14 4.14
C LEU A 176 -10.18 -10.07 3.05
N GLU A 177 -9.10 -10.77 3.36
CA GLU A 177 -8.62 -11.85 2.49
C GLU A 177 -9.72 -12.91 2.34
N HIS A 178 -10.09 -13.21 1.09
CA HIS A 178 -11.10 -14.23 0.82
C HIS A 178 -10.62 -15.57 1.42
N PRO A 179 -11.43 -16.27 2.25
CA PRO A 179 -11.01 -17.51 2.91
C PRO A 179 -10.48 -18.60 1.97
N LEU A 180 -10.95 -18.63 0.72
CA LEU A 180 -10.55 -19.59 -0.30
C LEU A 180 -9.14 -19.34 -0.83
N ILE A 181 -8.59 -18.12 -0.73
CA ILE A 181 -7.23 -17.83 -1.21
C ILE A 181 -6.21 -18.71 -0.48
N ARG A 182 -6.38 -18.91 0.84
CA ARG A 182 -5.48 -19.73 1.65
C ARG A 182 -5.55 -21.22 1.30
N SER A 183 -6.72 -21.71 0.88
CA SER A 183 -6.93 -23.11 0.54
C SER A 183 -6.73 -23.42 -0.94
N ALA A 184 -6.82 -22.41 -1.82
CA ALA A 184 -6.75 -22.57 -3.28
C ALA A 184 -5.48 -23.29 -3.71
N ALA A 185 -4.35 -22.93 -3.10
CA ALA A 185 -3.07 -23.57 -3.37
C ALA A 185 -3.02 -25.06 -3.05
N SER A 186 -3.60 -25.48 -1.92
CA SER A 186 -3.65 -26.90 -1.56
C SER A 186 -4.50 -27.66 -2.57
N VAL A 187 -5.68 -27.12 -2.90
CA VAL A 187 -6.61 -27.72 -3.88
C VAL A 187 -5.98 -27.83 -5.26
N LEU A 188 -5.18 -26.84 -5.67
CA LEU A 188 -4.51 -26.85 -6.98
C LEU A 188 -3.35 -27.85 -7.05
N LYS A 189 -2.64 -28.08 -5.95
CA LYS A 189 -1.63 -29.16 -5.85
C LYS A 189 -2.26 -30.54 -5.95
N ASP A 190 -3.42 -30.72 -5.35
CA ASP A 190 -4.15 -31.99 -5.33
C ASP A 190 -5.06 -32.17 -6.56
N SER A 191 -4.86 -31.37 -7.62
CA SER A 191 -5.66 -31.44 -8.83
C SER A 191 -5.50 -32.80 -9.53
N GLN A 192 -6.61 -33.36 -10.01
CA GLN A 192 -6.59 -34.57 -10.86
C GLN A 192 -6.01 -34.30 -12.25
N LYS A 193 -5.90 -33.04 -12.67
CA LYS A 193 -5.20 -32.65 -13.89
C LYS A 193 -3.71 -32.57 -13.59
N LYS A 194 -2.96 -33.51 -14.14
CA LYS A 194 -1.53 -33.66 -13.90
C LYS A 194 -0.74 -32.37 -14.17
N GLU A 195 -1.08 -31.66 -15.24
CA GLU A 195 -0.42 -30.41 -15.63
C GLU A 195 -0.62 -29.32 -14.58
N VAL A 196 -1.79 -29.27 -13.95
CA VAL A 196 -2.10 -28.30 -12.89
C VAL A 196 -1.37 -28.68 -11.61
N SER A 197 -1.47 -29.95 -11.19
CA SER A 197 -0.80 -30.45 -9.99
C SER A 197 0.72 -30.21 -10.06
N GLU A 198 1.37 -30.62 -11.16
CA GLU A 198 2.82 -30.46 -11.34
C GLU A 198 3.26 -28.99 -11.30
N LEU A 199 2.50 -28.11 -11.95
CA LEU A 199 2.77 -26.67 -11.98
C LEU A 199 2.73 -26.06 -10.56
N PHE A 200 1.74 -26.44 -9.76
CA PHE A 200 1.58 -25.94 -8.40
C PHE A 200 2.51 -26.63 -7.38
N VAL A 201 2.91 -27.87 -7.60
CA VAL A 201 3.96 -28.54 -6.80
C VAL A 201 5.32 -27.89 -7.05
N MET A 202 5.69 -27.68 -8.33
CA MET A 202 6.99 -27.11 -8.71
C MET A 202 7.17 -25.68 -8.18
N SER A 203 6.12 -24.88 -8.26
CA SER A 203 6.18 -23.47 -7.88
C SER A 203 6.16 -23.27 -6.36
N TRP A 204 5.47 -24.13 -5.61
CA TRP A 204 5.39 -24.01 -4.14
C TRP A 204 6.63 -24.48 -3.39
N GLY A 205 7.37 -25.47 -3.91
CA GLY A 205 8.63 -25.92 -3.31
C GLY A 205 9.75 -24.86 -3.35
N ALA A 206 9.56 -23.79 -4.13
CA ALA A 206 10.55 -22.74 -4.37
C ALA A 206 10.25 -21.41 -3.63
N GLY A 207 9.35 -21.40 -2.63
CA GLY A 207 9.14 -20.23 -1.78
C GLY A 207 8.08 -19.23 -2.25
N LEU A 208 7.09 -19.65 -3.03
CA LEU A 208 5.95 -18.82 -3.47
C LEU A 208 5.14 -18.15 -2.34
N THR A 209 5.40 -18.46 -1.07
CA THR A 209 4.69 -17.87 0.08
C THR A 209 5.19 -16.46 0.44
N SER A 210 6.30 -16.01 -0.13
CA SER A 210 6.83 -14.66 0.02
C SER A 210 7.01 -14.04 -1.36
N SER A 211 6.15 -13.05 -1.65
CA SER A 211 6.38 -11.90 -2.54
C SER A 211 7.34 -12.06 -3.73
N LEU A 212 6.90 -11.56 -4.89
CA LEU A 212 7.68 -11.38 -6.13
C LEU A 212 8.96 -10.51 -5.98
N THR A 213 9.41 -10.21 -4.76
CA THR A 213 10.52 -9.32 -4.37
C THR A 213 11.89 -9.99 -4.38
N GLY A 214 11.99 -11.31 -4.56
CA GLY A 214 13.26 -12.05 -4.48
C GLY A 214 14.25 -11.87 -5.63
N SER A 215 13.96 -11.03 -6.64
CA SER A 215 14.83 -10.85 -7.82
C SER A 215 15.85 -9.69 -7.66
N VAL A 216 15.82 -8.97 -6.54
CA VAL A 216 16.75 -7.85 -6.25
C VAL A 216 17.75 -8.29 -5.18
N VAL A 217 19.04 -8.19 -5.49
CA VAL A 217 20.12 -8.44 -4.53
C VAL A 217 19.93 -7.56 -3.29
N GLY A 218 19.94 -8.17 -2.10
CA GLY A 218 19.76 -7.46 -0.83
C GLY A 218 18.31 -7.27 -0.39
N LEU A 219 17.32 -7.74 -1.18
CA LEU A 219 15.90 -7.68 -0.84
C LEU A 219 15.33 -9.04 -0.36
N GLU A 220 16.20 -10.01 -0.06
CA GLU A 220 15.87 -11.39 0.32
C GLU A 220 15.07 -11.52 1.64
N GLY A 221 14.77 -10.40 2.32
CA GLY A 221 14.06 -10.36 3.60
C GLY A 221 12.78 -9.52 3.62
N LEU A 222 12.42 -8.82 2.53
CA LEU A 222 11.12 -8.12 2.47
C LEU A 222 10.03 -9.11 2.10
N GLN A 223 9.74 -10.00 3.07
CA GLN A 223 8.41 -10.55 3.18
C GLN A 223 7.45 -9.36 3.29
N THR A 224 6.30 -9.43 2.63
CA THR A 224 5.19 -8.53 2.92
C THR A 224 5.07 -8.35 4.43
N LEU A 225 4.80 -7.14 4.93
CA LEU A 225 4.62 -6.86 6.36
C LEU A 225 3.51 -7.75 6.92
N ARG A 226 3.86 -8.99 7.25
CA ARG A 226 3.05 -9.95 7.98
C ARG A 226 3.57 -9.87 9.39
N LYS A 227 2.67 -9.44 10.27
CA LYS A 227 2.77 -9.40 11.73
C LYS A 227 3.88 -10.33 12.26
N GLY A 228 5.05 -9.76 12.54
CA GLY A 228 6.04 -10.43 13.38
C GLY A 228 5.40 -10.62 14.74
N SER A 229 5.00 -11.85 15.05
CA SER A 229 4.63 -12.21 16.41
C SER A 229 5.87 -11.95 17.27
N SER A 230 5.76 -11.04 18.24
CA SER A 230 6.84 -10.70 19.16
C SER A 230 7.37 -11.99 19.81
N LEU A 231 8.56 -12.44 19.40
CA LEU A 231 9.28 -13.49 20.09
C LEU A 231 9.82 -12.87 21.37
N HIS A 232 9.15 -13.16 22.49
CA HIS A 232 9.78 -13.00 23.80
C HIS A 232 11.01 -13.90 23.84
N ARG A 233 12.20 -13.28 23.79
CA ARG A 233 13.44 -13.95 24.17
C ARG A 233 13.36 -14.20 25.67
N THR A 234 13.05 -15.43 26.07
CA THR A 234 13.45 -15.94 27.38
C THR A 234 14.96 -16.14 27.34
N ALA A 235 15.70 -15.27 28.02
CA ALA A 235 17.09 -15.53 28.33
C ALA A 235 17.17 -16.72 29.32
N THR A 236 17.96 -17.73 28.97
CA THR A 236 18.55 -18.70 29.91
C THR A 236 20.05 -18.55 29.81
#